data_AF-A0A2D0JK63-F1
#
_entry.id   AF-A0A2D0JK63-F1
#
_cell.length_a   1.000
_cell.length_b   1.000
_cell.length_c   1.000
_cell.angle_alpha   90.00
_cell.angle_beta   90.00
_cell.angle_gamma   90.00
#
_symmetry.space_group_name_H-M   'P 1'
#
loop_
_entity.id
_entity.type
_entity.pdbx_description
1 polymer ?
#
loop_
_entity_poly.entity_id
_entity_poly.type
_entity_poly.pdbx_seq_one_letter_code
_entity_poly.pdbx_strand_id
1 'polypeptide(L)' 'MNSNQINKKNIIPPYLLECIAKNCDTDDKEFILKTLEHVNQLMKHSPRENKPHTNEDNSLPHKNKTLPE' A
#
# COMPACT_ATOMS: atom_id res chain seq x y z
N MET A 1 7.34 7.33 12.69
CA MET A 1 6.88 6.38 11.66
C MET A 1 5.45 5.99 12.01
N ASN A 2 4.47 6.37 11.19
CA ASN A 2 3.06 6.05 11.46
C ASN A 2 2.78 4.67 10.86
N SER A 3 3.02 3.63 11.63
CA SER A 3 2.95 2.21 11.24
C SER A 3 1.56 1.68 10.88
N ASN A 4 0.52 2.51 10.96
CA ASN A 4 -0.87 2.10 10.74
C ASN A 4 -1.40 2.41 9.33
N GLN A 5 -0.55 2.93 8.42
CA GLN A 5 -0.98 3.18 7.05
C GLN A 5 -0.86 1.90 6.22
N ILE A 6 -2.01 1.26 5.99
CA ILE A 6 -2.12 0.09 5.12
C ILE A 6 -1.77 0.52 3.69
N ASN A 7 -0.56 0.23 3.24
CA ASN A 7 -0.15 0.45 1.85
C ASN A 7 -0.67 -0.71 0.99
N LYS A 8 -1.76 -0.47 0.25
CA LYS A 8 -2.40 -1.46 -0.62
C LYS A 8 -1.46 -2.17 -1.58
N LYS A 9 -0.37 -1.51 -2.02
CA LYS A 9 0.62 -2.09 -2.95
C LYS A 9 1.43 -3.22 -2.32
N ASN A 10 1.45 -3.32 -1.00
CA ASN A 10 2.18 -4.34 -0.24
C ASN A 10 1.27 -5.46 0.28
N ILE A 11 -0.04 -5.41 0.01
CA ILE A 11 -0.97 -6.47 0.39
C ILE A 11 -0.95 -7.56 -0.68
N ILE A 12 -0.93 -8.82 -0.25
CA ILE A 12 -1.06 -9.97 -1.16
C ILE A 12 -2.40 -9.85 -1.93
N PRO A 13 -2.41 -9.92 -3.27
CA PRO A 13 -3.65 -9.82 -4.03
C PRO A 13 -4.65 -10.94 -3.70
N PRO A 14 -5.96 -10.64 -3.59
CA PRO A 14 -7.00 -11.64 -3.32
C PRO A 14 -6.97 -12.84 -4.27
N TYR A 15 -6.75 -12.58 -5.57
CA TYR A 15 -6.70 -13.62 -6.59
C TYR A 15 -5.59 -14.66 -6.31
N LEU A 16 -4.48 -14.24 -5.70
CA LEU A 16 -3.38 -15.15 -5.39
C LEU A 16 -3.78 -16.07 -4.25
N LEU A 17 -4.44 -15.55 -3.22
CA LEU A 17 -4.97 -16.35 -2.11
C LEU A 17 -6.06 -17.33 -2.59
N GLU A 18 -6.92 -16.94 -3.54
CA GLU A 18 -7.87 -17.85 -4.18
C GLU A 18 -7.19 -19.00 -4.93
N CYS A 19 -6.10 -18.70 -5.66
CA CYS A 19 -5.32 -19.72 -6.36
C CYS A 19 -4.66 -20.69 -5.38
N ILE A 20 -4.14 -20.20 -4.25
CA ILE A 20 -3.53 -21.05 -3.22
C ILE A 20 -4.62 -21.91 -2.56
N ALA A 21 -5.77 -21.34 -2.20
CA ALA A 21 -6.88 -22.07 -1.56
C ALA A 21 -7.45 -23.23 -2.40
N LYS A 22 -7.22 -23.20 -3.72
CA LYS A 22 -7.60 -24.28 -4.64
C LYS A 22 -6.60 -25.44 -4.68
N ASN A 23 -5.35 -25.20 -4.29
CA ASN A 23 -4.23 -26.13 -4.46
C ASN A 23 -3.52 -26.49 -3.14
N CYS A 24 -4.06 -26.07 -1.99
CA CYS A 24 -3.53 -26.40 -0.67
C CYS A 24 -4.30 -27.55 -0.01
N ASP A 25 -3.71 -28.13 1.02
CA ASP A 25 -4.36 -29.15 1.84
C ASP A 25 -5.53 -28.56 2.65
N THR A 26 -6.44 -29.44 3.09
CA THR A 26 -7.66 -29.05 3.81
C THR A 26 -7.34 -28.27 5.10
N ASP A 27 -6.27 -28.65 5.78
CA ASP A 27 -5.84 -28.02 7.05
C ASP A 27 -5.42 -26.56 6.83
N ASP A 28 -4.68 -26.29 5.75
CA ASP A 28 -4.23 -24.93 5.40
C ASP A 28 -5.34 -24.08 4.79
N LYS A 29 -6.29 -24.72 4.12
CA LYS A 29 -7.37 -24.05 3.38
C LYS A 29 -8.19 -23.14 4.26
N GLU A 30 -8.51 -23.55 5.49
CA GLU A 30 -9.28 -22.72 6.42
C GLU A 30 -8.55 -21.40 6.73
N PHE A 31 -7.24 -21.46 6.97
CA PHE A 31 -6.43 -20.28 7.26
C PHE A 31 -6.32 -19.36 6.05
N ILE A 32 -6.10 -19.93 4.86
CA ILE A 32 -6.02 -19.13 3.62
C ILE A 32 -7.34 -18.42 3.34
N LEU A 33 -8.49 -19.08 3.56
CA LEU A 33 -9.81 -18.45 3.40
C LEU A 33 -10.03 -17.33 4.42
N LYS A 34 -9.61 -17.49 5.67
CA LYS A 34 -9.65 -16.43 6.69
C LYS A 34 -8.78 -15.23 6.27
N THR A 35 -7.58 -15.47 5.76
CA THR A 35 -6.70 -14.42 5.24
C THR A 35 -7.32 -13.72 4.03
N LEU A 36 -7.92 -14.46 3.10
CA LEU A 36 -8.60 -13.91 1.93
C LEU A 36 -9.75 -12.98 2.33
N GLU A 37 -10.59 -13.40 3.28
CA GLU A 37 -11.68 -12.57 3.80
C GLU A 37 -11.13 -11.26 4.40
N HIS A 38 -10.08 -11.35 5.21
CA HIS A 38 -9.45 -10.19 5.81
C HIS A 38 -8.86 -9.23 4.75
N VAL A 39 -8.15 -9.76 3.76
CA VAL A 39 -7.59 -8.97 2.65
C VAL A 39 -8.70 -8.28 1.84
N ASN A 40 -9.80 -8.98 1.56
CA ASN A 40 -10.96 -8.40 0.88
C ASN A 40 -11.55 -7.23 1.67
N GLN A 41 -11.67 -7.36 2.99
CA GLN A 41 -12.10 -6.27 3.86
C GLN A 41 -11.11 -5.10 3.83
N LEU A 42 -9.81 -5.36 3.90
CA LEU A 42 -8.78 -4.30 3.82
C LEU A 42 -8.83 -3.52 2.48
N MET A 43 -9.07 -4.22 1.37
CA MET A 43 -9.18 -3.57 0.06
C MET A 43 -10.45 -2.74 -0.08
N LYS A 44 -11.58 -3.22 0.48
CA LYS A 44 -12.87 -2.49 0.53
C LYS A 44 -12.85 -1.30 1.48
N HIS A 45 -12.23 -1.44 2.65
CA HIS A 45 -12.26 -0.48 3.76
C HIS A 45 -11.05 0.46 3.82
N SER A 46 -10.28 0.57 2.74
CA SER A 46 -9.24 1.58 2.66
C SER A 46 -9.77 2.91 3.14
N PRO A 47 -9.16 3.53 4.17
CA PRO A 47 -9.35 4.95 4.38
C PRO A 47 -9.11 5.58 3.01
N ARG A 48 -10.06 6.40 2.54
CA ARG A 48 -9.82 7.28 1.39
C ARG A 48 -8.39 7.75 1.51
N GLU A 49 -7.59 7.46 0.49
CA GLU A 49 -6.21 7.93 0.42
C GLU A 49 -6.20 9.34 1.01
N ASN A 50 -5.41 9.54 2.07
CA ASN A 50 -5.10 10.87 2.54
C ASN A 50 -4.86 11.69 1.29
N LYS A 51 -5.63 12.78 1.15
CA LYS A 51 -5.51 13.75 0.07
C LYS A 51 -4.02 13.84 -0.31
N PRO A 52 -3.67 13.86 -1.61
CA PRO A 52 -2.28 14.02 -1.99
C PRO A 52 -1.72 15.16 -1.16
N HIS A 53 -0.71 14.85 -0.34
CA HIS A 53 0.10 15.89 0.26
C HIS A 53 0.52 16.73 -0.94
N THR A 54 0.00 17.96 -1.00
CA THR A 54 0.57 18.98 -1.86
C THR A 54 2.06 18.93 -1.55
N ASN A 55 2.82 18.48 -2.55
CA ASN A 55 4.24 18.70 -2.56
C ASN A 55 4.37 20.22 -2.44
N GLU A 56 4.69 20.72 -1.25
CA GLU A 56 5.42 21.98 -1.17
C GLU A 56 6.80 21.64 -1.73
N ASP A 57 6.81 21.63 -3.05
CA ASP A 57 7.94 21.89 -3.90
C ASP A 57 8.65 23.10 -3.29
N ASN A 58 9.64 22.85 -2.44
CA ASN A 58 10.70 23.80 -2.19
C ASN A 58 11.56 23.90 -3.46
N SER A 59 10.93 24.21 -4.59
CA SER A 59 11.59 24.86 -5.72
C SER A 59 11.77 26.31 -5.29
N LEU A 60 12.85 26.54 -4.54
CA LEU A 60 13.39 27.87 -4.34
C LEU A 60 13.79 28.40 -5.73
N PRO A 61 13.20 29.51 -6.22
CA PRO A 61 13.65 30.10 -7.47
C PRO A 61 15.02 30.75 -7.27
N HIS A 62 15.98 30.30 -8.10
CA HIS A 62 17.31 30.83 -8.43
C HIS A 62 17.75 32.15 -7.79
N LYS A 63 18.98 32.17 -7.24
CA LYS A 63 19.90 33.31 -7.40
C LYS A 63 21.34 32.81 -7.56
N ASN A 64 21.76 32.65 -8.81
CA ASN A 64 23.17 32.62 -9.17
C ASN A 64 23.74 34.00 -8.79
N LYS A 65 24.71 34.05 -7.87
CA LYS A 65 25.55 35.25 -7.69
C LYS A 65 26.94 34.93 -8.19
N THR A 66 27.22 35.52 -9.34
CA THR A 66 28.52 35.76 -9.97
C THR A 66 29.56 36.18 -8.93
N LEU A 67 30.71 35.51 -8.94
CA LEU A 67 31.94 35.91 -8.29
C LEU A 67 32.66 36.91 -9.21
N PRO A 68 32.96 38.15 -8.79
CA PRO A 68 34.00 38.96 -9.42
C PRO A 68 35.35 38.74 -8.73
N GLU A 69 36.39 38.68 -9.58
CA GLU A 69 37.86 38.68 -9.37
C GLU A 69 38.43 38.71 -7.95
#